data_AF-A0A412Y958-F1
#
_entry.id   AF-A0A412Y958-F1
#
_cell.length_a   1.000
_cell.length_b   1.000
_cell.length_c   1.000
_cell.angle_alpha   90.00
_cell.angle_beta   90.00
_cell.angle_gamma   90.00
#
_symmetry.space_group_name_H-M   'P 1'
#
loop_
_entity.id
_entity.type
_entity.pdbx_description
1 polymer ?
#
loop_
_entity_poly.entity_id
_entity_poly.type
_entity_poly.pdbx_seq_one_letter_code
_entity_poly.pdbx_strand_id
1 'polypeptide(L)'
;MSTGYRIDHCYFANKRARGLVIQITVEDGGDHNHHQIDHNIFGYRKPFGGNGAEIIRVGNSWSSQLPSYSIIEENIFYHCDGENEIISVKSGFNTVRRNLFYESRGGLVCRHGHNNIIDSNVIIGNQLPGTSGIRIINQGHTVCNNYVEGVTGKGSSAAFILRMGVYERPSAPEDYEDEKLKSYHRAANIDIAFNTFVDCAELNFGDGQGDKEPQNVRFAHNRIYSPNTFPNIKINNPAIFPGTTFVDNLCQFKSKESPAIKGFQSITFNKEQIKAQRRQAVSPADCGTTWHSTELNEIDTLTGLMQQ
;
A
#
# COMPACT_ATOMS: atom_id res chain seq x y z
N MET A 1 6.79 28.02 7.11
CA MET A 1 7.72 26.89 7.31
C MET A 1 8.45 26.63 6.01
N SER A 2 9.67 26.12 6.08
CA SER A 2 10.44 25.67 4.92
C SER A 2 9.82 24.42 4.31
N THR A 3 9.70 24.40 2.98
CA THR A 3 9.13 23.32 2.16
C THR A 3 10.23 22.70 1.30
N GLY A 4 9.96 21.56 0.65
CA GLY A 4 10.89 20.95 -0.31
C GLY A 4 12.11 20.24 0.27
N TYR A 5 12.04 19.76 1.52
CA TYR A 5 13.10 18.92 2.10
C TYR A 5 13.20 17.54 1.45
N ARG A 6 14.42 17.00 1.43
CA ARG A 6 14.71 15.66 0.90
C ARG A 6 15.42 14.81 1.96
N ILE A 7 14.99 13.56 2.10
CA ILE A 7 15.69 12.50 2.83
C ILE A 7 16.02 11.43 1.82
N ASP A 8 17.30 11.29 1.48
CA ASP A 8 17.73 10.34 0.46
C ASP A 8 18.99 9.56 0.81
N HIS A 9 19.13 8.38 0.19
CA HIS A 9 20.31 7.50 0.33
C HIS A 9 20.69 7.20 1.79
N CYS A 10 19.71 7.16 2.69
CA CYS A 10 19.93 6.86 4.10
C CYS A 10 19.61 5.40 4.44
N TYR A 11 20.27 4.90 5.48
CA TYR A 11 19.98 3.61 6.11
C TYR A 11 19.33 3.80 7.49
N PHE A 12 18.11 3.27 7.66
CA PHE A 12 17.40 3.29 8.93
C PHE A 12 17.02 1.87 9.34
N ALA A 13 17.60 1.36 10.43
CA ALA A 13 17.31 0.00 10.89
C ALA A 13 17.31 -0.12 12.42
N ASN A 14 16.80 -1.25 12.91
CA ASN A 14 16.86 -1.69 14.29
C ASN A 14 16.21 -0.76 15.32
N LYS A 15 15.23 0.05 14.91
CA LYS A 15 14.45 0.88 15.84
C LYS A 15 13.62 0.00 16.79
N ARG A 16 13.95 0.03 18.08
CA ARG A 16 13.29 -0.80 19.12
C ARG A 16 12.21 -0.06 19.92
N ALA A 17 12.35 1.25 20.04
CA ALA A 17 11.40 2.09 20.77
C ALA A 17 10.15 2.38 19.94
N ARG A 18 9.04 2.67 20.64
CA ARG A 18 7.82 3.23 20.04
C ARG A 18 8.11 4.52 19.26
N GLY A 19 7.23 4.88 18.34
CA GLY A 19 7.31 6.07 17.51
C GLY A 19 7.87 5.76 16.12
N LEU A 20 7.73 6.70 15.21
CA LEU A 20 7.98 6.50 13.79
C LEU A 20 9.47 6.52 13.46
N VAL A 21 9.87 5.98 12.30
CA VAL A 21 11.21 6.25 11.75
C VAL A 21 11.18 7.65 11.14
N ILE A 22 10.20 7.93 10.27
CA ILE A 22 9.98 9.25 9.67
C ILE A 22 8.53 9.70 9.88
N GLN A 23 8.37 10.93 10.37
CA GLN A 23 7.09 11.64 10.41
C GLN A 23 7.21 12.87 9.51
N ILE A 24 6.36 12.97 8.49
CA ILE A 24 6.12 14.23 7.78
C ILE A 24 4.97 14.93 8.49
N THR A 25 5.25 16.03 9.18
CA THR A 25 4.22 16.84 9.82
C THR A 25 3.57 17.76 8.79
N VAL A 26 2.24 17.77 8.75
CA VAL A 26 1.43 18.61 7.86
C VAL A 26 0.65 19.55 8.75
N GLU A 27 0.75 20.85 8.47
CA GLU A 27 0.11 21.94 9.22
C GLU A 27 -0.63 22.87 8.27
N ASP A 28 -1.64 23.55 8.79
CA ASP A 28 -2.44 24.52 8.04
C ASP A 28 -1.65 25.83 7.81
N GLY A 29 -1.91 26.51 6.70
CA GLY A 29 -1.31 27.83 6.41
C GLY A 29 0.03 27.86 5.67
N GLY A 30 0.39 26.79 4.92
CA GLY A 30 1.55 26.78 4.02
C GLY A 30 1.22 26.27 2.62
N ASP A 31 2.05 26.60 1.61
CA ASP A 31 1.90 26.17 0.20
C ASP A 31 2.30 24.69 -0.04
N HIS A 32 2.04 23.88 0.99
CA HIS A 32 2.19 22.44 1.12
C HIS A 32 3.64 21.93 1.13
N ASN A 33 3.89 20.73 1.65
CA ASN A 33 5.24 20.30 2.06
C ASN A 33 6.18 20.05 0.88
N HIS A 34 5.71 19.34 -0.14
CA HIS A 34 6.52 18.88 -1.30
C HIS A 34 7.82 18.18 -0.88
N HIS A 35 7.81 17.49 0.27
CA HIS A 35 9.00 16.75 0.73
C HIS A 35 9.18 15.48 -0.09
N GLN A 36 10.44 15.10 -0.29
CA GLN A 36 10.81 13.89 -1.00
C GLN A 36 11.55 12.93 -0.06
N ILE A 37 11.15 11.66 -0.07
CA ILE A 37 11.83 10.57 0.62
C ILE A 37 12.17 9.54 -0.46
N ASP A 38 13.44 9.42 -0.82
CA ASP A 38 13.84 8.59 -1.96
C ASP A 38 15.17 7.84 -1.81
N HIS A 39 15.30 6.70 -2.48
CA HIS A 39 16.53 5.90 -2.46
C HIS A 39 17.03 5.51 -1.06
N ASN A 40 16.14 5.42 -0.07
CA ASN A 40 16.51 5.00 1.29
C ASN A 40 16.32 3.50 1.48
N ILE A 41 17.07 2.93 2.43
CA ILE A 41 16.87 1.58 2.93
C ILE A 41 16.33 1.65 4.37
N PHE A 42 15.09 1.21 4.53
CA PHE A 42 14.47 0.95 5.82
C PHE A 42 14.63 -0.54 6.14
N GLY A 43 15.64 -0.85 6.94
CA GLY A 43 15.99 -2.20 7.35
C GLY A 43 15.16 -2.70 8.54
N TYR A 44 15.64 -3.81 9.14
CA TYR A 44 14.87 -4.59 10.11
C TYR A 44 14.24 -3.76 11.22
N ARG A 45 12.93 -3.93 11.42
CA ARG A 45 12.21 -3.41 12.58
C ARG A 45 11.38 -4.51 13.21
N LYS A 46 11.79 -4.99 14.39
CA LYS A 46 11.10 -6.07 15.11
C LYS A 46 9.61 -5.73 15.39
N PRO A 47 8.70 -6.74 15.38
CA PRO A 47 7.34 -6.57 15.87
C PRO A 47 7.26 -5.88 17.23
N PHE A 48 6.54 -4.77 17.26
CA PHE A 48 6.36 -3.97 18.46
C PHE A 48 5.25 -4.52 19.36
N GLY A 49 4.27 -5.22 18.78
CA GLY A 49 3.14 -5.82 19.52
C GLY A 49 1.93 -4.88 19.70
N GLY A 50 1.94 -3.72 19.04
CA GLY A 50 0.83 -2.76 19.07
C GLY A 50 1.05 -1.58 18.13
N ASN A 51 0.14 -0.61 18.19
CA ASN A 51 0.14 0.58 17.34
C ASN A 51 1.25 1.60 17.73
N GLY A 52 1.81 2.28 16.73
CA GLY A 52 2.77 3.37 16.90
C GLY A 52 4.18 2.92 16.57
N ALA A 53 4.31 2.00 15.60
CA ALA A 53 5.58 1.50 15.12
C ALA A 53 5.70 1.60 13.58
N GLU A 54 4.98 2.54 12.97
CA GLU A 54 5.03 2.80 11.54
C GLU A 54 6.46 3.19 11.11
N ILE A 55 6.87 2.82 9.89
CA ILE A 55 8.13 3.30 9.33
C ILE A 55 7.98 4.76 8.92
N ILE A 56 7.02 5.04 8.02
CA ILE A 56 6.72 6.39 7.54
C ILE A 56 5.26 6.73 7.83
N ARG A 57 5.01 7.95 8.29
CA ARG A 57 3.67 8.54 8.31
C ARG A 57 3.67 9.94 7.72
N VAL A 58 2.70 10.21 6.86
CA VAL A 58 2.55 11.50 6.19
C VAL A 58 1.29 12.19 6.69
N GLY A 59 1.45 13.16 7.58
CA GLY A 59 0.35 13.80 8.32
C GLY A 59 -0.09 13.00 9.54
N ASN A 60 -1.30 13.30 10.02
CA ASN A 60 -1.99 12.62 11.11
C ASN A 60 -3.52 12.78 10.92
N SER A 61 -4.35 12.28 11.84
CA SER A 61 -5.81 12.39 11.69
C SER A 61 -6.30 13.84 11.57
N TRP A 62 -5.70 14.76 12.33
CA TRP A 62 -6.07 16.18 12.37
C TRP A 62 -5.67 16.94 11.11
N SER A 63 -4.51 16.61 10.53
CA SER A 63 -4.06 17.20 9.26
C SER A 63 -4.46 16.39 8.03
N SER A 64 -5.31 15.37 8.20
CA SER A 64 -5.66 14.45 7.12
C SER A 64 -6.41 15.08 5.94
N GLN A 65 -7.15 16.16 6.22
CA GLN A 65 -7.89 16.89 5.20
C GLN A 65 -7.02 17.87 4.41
N LEU A 66 -5.78 18.10 4.87
CA LEU A 66 -4.82 18.97 4.20
C LEU A 66 -4.01 18.20 3.16
N PRO A 67 -3.70 18.83 2.01
CA PRO A 67 -2.73 18.28 1.07
C PRO A 67 -1.30 18.39 1.61
N SER A 68 -0.45 17.42 1.25
CA SER A 68 0.98 17.45 1.58
C SER A 68 1.88 17.47 0.34
N TYR A 69 1.43 16.87 -0.77
CA TYR A 69 2.20 16.71 -2.01
C TYR A 69 3.57 16.05 -1.81
N SER A 70 3.74 15.28 -0.74
CA SER A 70 4.98 14.55 -0.49
C SER A 70 5.12 13.39 -1.47
N ILE A 71 6.37 13.14 -1.86
CA ILE A 71 6.75 12.05 -2.75
C ILE A 71 7.58 11.05 -1.92
N ILE A 72 7.12 9.81 -1.87
CA ILE A 72 7.84 8.68 -1.29
C ILE A 72 8.14 7.73 -2.43
N GLU A 73 9.38 7.72 -2.93
CA GLU A 73 9.71 6.97 -4.13
C GLU A 73 11.00 6.18 -4.05
N GLU A 74 11.07 5.04 -4.74
CA GLU A 74 12.34 4.33 -4.92
C GLU A 74 13.04 3.98 -3.59
N ASN A 75 12.28 3.72 -2.53
CA ASN A 75 12.81 3.24 -1.25
C ASN A 75 12.67 1.72 -1.11
N ILE A 76 13.50 1.13 -0.27
CA ILE A 76 13.43 -0.29 0.11
C ILE A 76 12.97 -0.40 1.55
N PHE A 77 11.94 -1.20 1.79
CA PHE A 77 11.45 -1.61 3.10
C PHE A 77 11.75 -3.11 3.28
N TYR A 78 12.79 -3.43 4.03
CA TYR A 78 13.30 -4.78 4.21
C TYR A 78 13.09 -5.25 5.66
N HIS A 79 12.24 -6.26 5.86
CA HIS A 79 11.82 -6.75 7.17
C HIS A 79 11.33 -5.65 8.14
N CYS A 80 10.53 -4.73 7.60
CA CYS A 80 9.84 -3.70 8.37
C CYS A 80 8.61 -4.30 9.08
N ASP A 81 8.83 -4.94 10.22
CA ASP A 81 7.82 -5.77 10.91
C ASP A 81 7.19 -5.10 12.13
N GLY A 82 7.41 -3.80 12.32
CA GLY A 82 7.02 -3.07 13.54
C GLY A 82 5.53 -3.22 13.87
N GLU A 83 4.67 -3.03 12.87
CA GLU A 83 3.21 -3.09 12.98
C GLU A 83 2.56 -3.23 11.58
N ASN A 84 1.23 -3.15 11.50
CA ASN A 84 0.48 -3.40 10.26
C ASN A 84 0.58 -2.28 9.21
N GLU A 85 1.01 -1.07 9.58
CA GLU A 85 1.23 0.05 8.65
C GLU A 85 2.73 0.33 8.48
N ILE A 86 3.32 -0.10 7.34
CA ILE A 86 4.72 0.26 7.00
C ILE A 86 4.76 1.74 6.62
N ILE A 87 3.94 2.11 5.64
CA ILE A 87 3.65 3.50 5.28
C ILE A 87 2.18 3.77 5.62
N SER A 88 1.94 4.71 6.52
CA SER A 88 0.61 5.20 6.84
C SER A 88 0.42 6.61 6.26
N VAL A 89 -0.27 6.69 5.12
CA VAL A 89 -0.61 7.97 4.48
C VAL A 89 -1.83 8.55 5.20
N LYS A 90 -1.65 9.73 5.81
CA LYS A 90 -2.67 10.42 6.63
C LYS A 90 -2.79 11.90 6.23
N SER A 91 -2.72 12.17 4.93
CA SER A 91 -2.87 13.49 4.30
C SER A 91 -3.20 13.29 2.82
N GLY A 92 -3.54 14.37 2.11
CA GLY A 92 -3.93 14.31 0.71
C GLY A 92 -2.81 14.57 -0.30
N PHE A 93 -3.06 14.18 -1.55
CA PHE A 93 -2.25 14.49 -2.74
C PHE A 93 -0.80 14.00 -2.71
N ASN A 94 -0.51 12.97 -1.92
CA ASN A 94 0.81 12.35 -1.87
C ASN A 94 1.02 11.39 -3.05
N THR A 95 2.28 11.19 -3.44
CA THR A 95 2.68 10.16 -4.39
C THR A 95 3.55 9.13 -3.68
N VAL A 96 3.17 7.86 -3.73
CA VAL A 96 3.98 6.75 -3.24
C VAL A 96 4.24 5.82 -4.42
N ARG A 97 5.48 5.80 -4.94
CA ARG A 97 5.76 5.11 -6.20
C ARG A 97 7.08 4.35 -6.24
N ARG A 98 7.14 3.26 -7.02
CA ARG A 98 8.37 2.49 -7.30
C ARG A 98 9.14 2.02 -6.05
N ASN A 99 8.48 1.96 -4.88
CA ASN A 99 9.10 1.43 -3.66
C ASN A 99 9.06 -0.10 -3.67
N LEU A 100 10.05 -0.72 -3.04
CA LEU A 100 10.12 -2.16 -2.79
C LEU A 100 9.80 -2.45 -1.33
N PHE A 101 8.81 -3.31 -1.09
CA PHE A 101 8.52 -3.89 0.21
C PHE A 101 8.91 -5.36 0.16
N TYR A 102 10.01 -5.74 0.80
CA TYR A 102 10.55 -7.08 0.76
C TYR A 102 10.44 -7.73 2.15
N GLU A 103 9.72 -8.84 2.23
CA GLU A 103 9.57 -9.67 3.42
C GLU A 103 9.18 -8.89 4.69
N SER A 104 8.37 -7.84 4.50
CA SER A 104 7.95 -6.93 5.58
C SER A 104 6.54 -7.23 6.07
N ARG A 105 6.37 -7.30 7.38
CA ARG A 105 5.10 -7.63 8.05
C ARG A 105 4.25 -6.40 8.32
N GLY A 106 3.72 -5.83 7.26
CA GLY A 106 2.79 -4.70 7.25
C GLY A 106 2.50 -4.27 5.82
N GLY A 107 1.71 -3.23 5.62
CA GLY A 107 1.30 -2.79 4.28
C GLY A 107 1.50 -1.30 4.01
N LEU A 108 1.23 -0.91 2.76
CA LEU A 108 1.04 0.47 2.35
C LEU A 108 -0.43 0.84 2.57
N VAL A 109 -0.70 1.84 3.40
CA VAL A 109 -2.05 2.17 3.83
C VAL A 109 -2.39 3.63 3.51
N CYS A 110 -3.38 3.83 2.63
CA CYS A 110 -4.08 5.10 2.50
C CYS A 110 -5.05 5.24 3.67
N ARG A 111 -4.52 5.58 4.85
CA ARG A 111 -5.24 5.49 6.13
C ARG A 111 -6.19 6.66 6.35
N HIS A 112 -5.75 7.88 6.05
CA HIS A 112 -6.56 9.09 5.99
C HIS A 112 -6.12 9.97 4.81
N GLY A 113 -6.91 11.01 4.51
CA GLY A 113 -6.63 11.92 3.40
C GLY A 113 -7.03 11.37 2.04
N HIS A 114 -6.88 12.20 1.00
CA HIS A 114 -7.58 12.04 -0.27
C HIS A 114 -6.65 12.29 -1.47
N ASN A 115 -7.01 11.78 -2.65
CA ASN A 115 -6.30 12.08 -3.90
C ASN A 115 -4.83 11.63 -3.93
N ASN A 116 -4.47 10.58 -3.18
CA ASN A 116 -3.12 10.01 -3.22
C ASN A 116 -2.92 9.11 -4.46
N ILE A 117 -1.70 9.11 -5.00
CA ILE A 117 -1.26 8.29 -6.13
C ILE A 117 -0.36 7.17 -5.61
N ILE A 118 -0.77 5.92 -5.82
CA ILE A 118 -0.03 4.71 -5.44
C ILE A 118 0.34 3.96 -6.73
N ASP A 119 1.58 4.14 -7.19
CA ASP A 119 1.98 3.72 -8.54
C ASP A 119 3.23 2.83 -8.56
N SER A 120 3.18 1.71 -9.27
CA SER A 120 4.35 0.90 -9.59
C SER A 120 5.16 0.39 -8.38
N ASN A 121 4.56 0.33 -7.19
CA ASN A 121 5.22 -0.26 -6.02
C ASN A 121 5.27 -1.79 -6.17
N VAL A 122 6.30 -2.40 -5.59
CA VAL A 122 6.52 -3.84 -5.61
C VAL A 122 6.52 -4.37 -4.18
N ILE A 123 5.65 -5.33 -3.89
CA ILE A 123 5.50 -5.96 -2.58
C ILE A 123 5.77 -7.45 -2.74
N ILE A 124 6.82 -7.96 -2.10
CA ILE A 124 7.26 -9.35 -2.15
C ILE A 124 7.19 -9.92 -0.74
N GLY A 125 6.17 -10.74 -0.49
CA GLY A 125 5.93 -11.36 0.80
C GLY A 125 6.61 -12.72 1.00
N ASN A 126 7.03 -13.40 -0.07
CA ASN A 126 7.67 -14.73 -0.03
C ASN A 126 6.95 -15.76 0.86
N GLN A 127 5.62 -15.69 0.92
CA GLN A 127 4.79 -16.55 1.75
C GLN A 127 5.07 -16.43 3.26
N LEU A 128 5.68 -15.34 3.72
CA LEU A 128 5.95 -15.10 5.13
C LEU A 128 4.69 -14.62 5.88
N PRO A 129 4.44 -15.14 7.11
CA PRO A 129 3.30 -14.76 7.92
C PRO A 129 3.26 -13.26 8.27
N GLY A 130 2.08 -12.65 8.13
CA GLY A 130 1.84 -11.26 8.52
C GLY A 130 2.29 -10.23 7.49
N THR A 131 2.80 -10.66 6.34
CA THR A 131 2.93 -9.80 5.16
C THR A 131 1.54 -9.31 4.73
N SER A 132 1.47 -8.06 4.26
CA SER A 132 0.25 -7.39 3.81
C SER A 132 0.58 -6.59 2.55
N GLY A 133 -0.45 -6.24 1.78
CA GLY A 133 -0.27 -5.41 0.58
C GLY A 133 -0.80 -4.00 0.76
N ILE A 134 -1.68 -3.58 -0.15
CA ILE A 134 -2.19 -2.20 -0.23
C ILE A 134 -3.57 -2.11 0.39
N ARG A 135 -3.79 -1.13 1.28
CA ARG A 135 -5.10 -0.85 1.88
C ARG A 135 -5.60 0.54 1.53
N ILE A 136 -6.80 0.57 0.97
CA ILE A 136 -7.48 1.77 0.49
C ILE A 136 -8.69 2.07 1.39
N ILE A 137 -8.67 3.28 1.93
CA ILE A 137 -9.76 3.97 2.64
C ILE A 137 -9.80 5.37 2.02
N ASN A 138 -10.90 6.11 2.19
CA ASN A 138 -11.03 7.48 1.72
C ASN A 138 -11.06 7.60 0.18
N GLN A 139 -11.09 8.81 -0.37
CA GLN A 139 -11.51 9.07 -1.74
C GLN A 139 -10.43 9.65 -2.67
N GLY A 140 -10.66 9.53 -3.98
CA GLY A 140 -9.88 10.19 -5.03
C GLY A 140 -8.58 9.49 -5.44
N HIS A 141 -8.30 8.31 -4.88
CA HIS A 141 -7.02 7.65 -5.08
C HIS A 141 -6.86 7.10 -6.50
N THR A 142 -5.63 7.16 -7.02
CA THR A 142 -5.21 6.38 -8.19
C THR A 142 -4.25 5.30 -7.73
N VAL A 143 -4.57 4.03 -7.98
CA VAL A 143 -3.82 2.86 -7.54
C VAL A 143 -3.49 2.03 -8.77
N CYS A 144 -2.31 2.21 -9.34
CA CYS A 144 -1.97 1.62 -10.62
C CYS A 144 -0.60 0.95 -10.69
N ASN A 145 -0.48 -0.02 -11.60
CA ASN A 145 0.76 -0.71 -11.94
C ASN A 145 1.49 -1.40 -10.77
N ASN A 146 0.86 -1.52 -9.59
CA ASN A 146 1.51 -2.14 -8.44
C ASN A 146 1.60 -3.66 -8.63
N TYR A 147 2.69 -4.25 -8.16
CA TYR A 147 2.92 -5.69 -8.20
C TYR A 147 2.99 -6.23 -6.77
N VAL A 148 2.14 -7.20 -6.43
CA VAL A 148 2.07 -7.82 -5.10
C VAL A 148 2.21 -9.33 -5.25
N GLU A 149 3.25 -9.91 -4.66
CA GLU A 149 3.57 -11.33 -4.77
C GLU A 149 3.71 -11.98 -3.40
N GLY A 150 3.08 -13.14 -3.25
CA GLY A 150 3.30 -14.05 -2.12
C GLY A 150 2.95 -13.48 -0.75
N VAL A 151 2.00 -12.55 -0.68
CA VAL A 151 1.47 -12.02 0.57
C VAL A 151 0.49 -13.02 1.19
N THR A 152 0.68 -13.35 2.47
CA THR A 152 -0.14 -14.37 3.16
C THR A 152 -1.27 -13.79 4.02
N GLY A 153 -1.28 -12.48 4.25
CA GLY A 153 -2.29 -11.85 5.08
C GLY A 153 -3.71 -11.99 4.50
N LYS A 154 -4.70 -11.94 5.40
CA LYS A 154 -6.14 -12.04 5.10
C LYS A 154 -6.91 -11.02 5.94
N GLY A 155 -8.18 -10.77 5.64
CA GLY A 155 -8.99 -9.80 6.37
C GLY A 155 -8.35 -8.41 6.30
N SER A 156 -8.19 -7.78 7.46
CA SER A 156 -7.49 -6.50 7.63
C SER A 156 -5.97 -6.55 7.40
N SER A 157 -5.42 -7.60 6.80
CA SER A 157 -4.02 -7.68 6.36
C SER A 157 -3.88 -8.28 4.95
N ALA A 158 -4.97 -8.36 4.18
CA ALA A 158 -4.97 -8.92 2.83
C ALA A 158 -3.99 -8.23 1.87
N ALA A 159 -3.68 -8.89 0.74
CA ALA A 159 -2.80 -8.36 -0.29
C ALA A 159 -3.39 -7.10 -0.98
N PHE A 160 -4.71 -6.99 -0.97
CA PHE A 160 -5.42 -5.77 -1.31
C PHE A 160 -6.64 -5.63 -0.41
N ILE A 161 -6.94 -4.41 0.03
CA ILE A 161 -8.14 -4.11 0.83
C ILE A 161 -8.82 -2.86 0.29
N LEU A 162 -10.10 -2.98 -0.09
CA LEU A 162 -11.03 -1.86 -0.25
C LEU A 162 -11.99 -1.84 0.94
N ARG A 163 -11.88 -0.83 1.80
CA ARG A 163 -12.62 -0.77 3.08
C ARG A 163 -13.95 -0.02 2.95
N MET A 164 -14.94 -0.44 3.76
CA MET A 164 -16.15 0.32 4.06
C MET A 164 -15.82 1.57 4.89
N GLY A 165 -16.53 2.68 4.66
CA GLY A 165 -16.47 3.86 5.50
C GLY A 165 -17.49 3.82 6.63
N VAL A 166 -17.20 4.53 7.72
CA VAL A 166 -18.13 4.80 8.83
C VAL A 166 -18.74 6.19 8.68
N TYR A 167 -17.96 7.14 8.16
CA TYR A 167 -18.39 8.52 7.96
C TYR A 167 -18.20 8.93 6.49
N GLU A 168 -18.94 9.96 6.06
CA GLU A 168 -18.58 10.69 4.84
C GLU A 168 -17.32 11.52 5.09
N ARG A 169 -16.68 11.96 4.00
CA ARG A 169 -15.61 12.96 4.13
C ARG A 169 -16.21 14.26 4.73
N PRO A 170 -15.58 14.84 5.74
CA PRO A 170 -15.96 16.16 6.26
C PRO A 170 -15.98 17.22 5.16
N SER A 171 -17.05 18.03 5.11
CA SER A 171 -17.27 18.99 4.03
C SER A 171 -16.64 20.35 4.29
N ALA A 172 -16.55 20.73 5.56
CA ALA A 172 -15.96 21.99 6.01
C ALA A 172 -15.21 21.79 7.34
N PRO A 173 -14.31 22.72 7.74
CA PRO A 173 -13.54 22.60 9.00
C PRO A 173 -14.41 22.45 10.25
N GLU A 174 -15.64 22.95 10.24
CA GLU A 174 -16.60 22.81 11.35
C GLU A 174 -17.02 21.34 11.58
N ASP A 175 -16.88 20.49 10.56
CA ASP A 175 -17.15 19.04 10.64
C ASP A 175 -15.96 18.25 11.22
N TYR A 176 -14.84 18.91 11.55
CA TYR A 176 -13.59 18.27 11.98
C TYR A 176 -13.64 17.88 13.46
N GLU A 177 -14.54 16.94 13.76
CA GLU A 177 -14.61 16.30 15.06
C GLU A 177 -13.54 15.21 15.18
N ASP A 178 -12.89 15.13 16.35
CA ASP A 178 -11.81 14.17 16.64
C ASP A 178 -12.17 12.73 16.29
N GLU A 179 -13.39 12.30 16.68
CA GLU A 179 -13.88 10.95 16.44
C GLU A 179 -14.01 10.66 14.94
N LYS A 180 -14.58 11.60 14.18
CA LYS A 180 -14.78 11.46 12.73
C LYS A 180 -13.44 11.36 12.02
N LEU A 181 -12.50 12.26 12.34
CA LEU A 181 -11.17 12.30 11.72
C LEU A 181 -10.32 11.06 12.01
N LYS A 182 -10.45 10.46 13.21
CA LYS A 182 -9.75 9.22 13.58
C LYS A 182 -10.39 7.96 12.98
N SER A 183 -11.63 8.06 12.51
CA SER A 183 -12.39 6.94 11.96
C SER A 183 -12.01 6.64 10.49
N TYR A 184 -12.92 6.02 9.75
CA TYR A 184 -12.77 5.62 8.36
C TYR A 184 -13.78 6.38 7.50
N HIS A 185 -13.31 7.18 6.54
CA HIS A 185 -14.21 7.86 5.60
C HIS A 185 -14.51 6.99 4.38
N ARG A 186 -15.69 7.20 3.77
CA ARG A 186 -16.15 6.49 2.56
C ARG A 186 -15.06 6.46 1.49
N ALA A 187 -14.85 5.27 0.94
CA ALA A 187 -14.04 5.10 -0.25
C ALA A 187 -14.83 5.59 -1.47
N ALA A 188 -14.35 6.61 -2.19
CA ALA A 188 -15.09 7.13 -3.33
C ALA A 188 -14.20 7.66 -4.46
N ASN A 189 -14.65 7.60 -5.71
CA ASN A 189 -13.95 8.17 -6.87
C ASN A 189 -12.51 7.63 -6.98
N ILE A 190 -12.35 6.31 -6.94
CA ILE A 190 -11.05 5.64 -6.91
C ILE A 190 -10.86 4.86 -8.21
N ASP A 191 -9.66 4.97 -8.79
CA ASP A 191 -9.24 4.13 -9.91
C ASP A 191 -8.18 3.12 -9.46
N ILE A 192 -8.48 1.82 -9.62
CA ILE A 192 -7.57 0.70 -9.32
C ILE A 192 -7.33 -0.08 -10.60
N ALA A 193 -6.21 0.22 -11.28
CA ALA A 193 -5.98 -0.27 -12.63
C ALA A 193 -4.59 -0.89 -12.87
N PHE A 194 -4.53 -1.93 -13.70
CA PHE A 194 -3.26 -2.53 -14.16
C PHE A 194 -2.37 -3.12 -13.06
N ASN A 195 -2.91 -3.34 -11.85
CA ASN A 195 -2.16 -3.98 -10.77
C ASN A 195 -2.08 -5.50 -11.01
N THR A 196 -1.03 -6.12 -10.49
CA THR A 196 -0.78 -7.55 -10.62
C THR A 196 -0.63 -8.18 -9.23
N PHE A 197 -1.40 -9.22 -8.97
CA PHE A 197 -1.39 -9.99 -7.74
C PHE A 197 -0.99 -11.44 -8.04
N VAL A 198 0.13 -11.91 -7.48
CA VAL A 198 0.70 -13.23 -7.74
C VAL A 198 0.73 -14.03 -6.45
N ASP A 199 0.13 -15.22 -6.45
CA ASP A 199 0.17 -16.19 -5.35
C ASP A 199 -0.17 -15.56 -3.96
N CYS A 200 -1.09 -14.59 -3.96
CA CYS A 200 -1.55 -13.90 -2.77
C CYS A 200 -2.68 -14.67 -2.08
N ALA A 201 -2.77 -14.60 -0.76
CA ALA A 201 -3.77 -15.33 0.00
C ALA A 201 -5.20 -14.77 -0.15
N GLU A 202 -5.36 -13.45 -0.24
CA GLU A 202 -6.67 -12.80 -0.31
C GLU A 202 -6.59 -11.39 -0.93
N LEU A 203 -7.56 -11.05 -1.77
CA LEU A 203 -7.94 -9.68 -2.14
C LEU A 203 -9.32 -9.42 -1.52
N ASN A 204 -9.40 -8.45 -0.61
CA ASN A 204 -10.54 -8.24 0.26
C ASN A 204 -11.30 -6.96 -0.11
N PHE A 205 -12.57 -7.10 -0.47
CA PHE A 205 -13.45 -5.97 -0.77
C PHE A 205 -14.59 -5.88 0.24
N GLY A 206 -14.86 -4.67 0.73
CA GLY A 206 -15.91 -4.41 1.71
C GLY A 206 -15.49 -4.80 3.14
N ASP A 207 -14.20 -4.70 3.47
CA ASP A 207 -13.69 -4.91 4.84
C ASP A 207 -14.20 -3.83 5.80
N GLY A 208 -14.37 -4.16 7.09
CA GLY A 208 -14.80 -3.22 8.14
C GLY A 208 -16.29 -3.26 8.47
N GLN A 209 -16.69 -2.52 9.51
CA GLN A 209 -18.03 -2.53 10.11
C GLN A 209 -18.85 -1.26 9.82
N GLY A 210 -18.48 -0.51 8.77
CA GLY A 210 -19.12 0.76 8.42
C GLY A 210 -20.28 0.61 7.44
N ASP A 211 -21.19 1.59 7.43
CA ASP A 211 -22.39 1.66 6.60
C ASP A 211 -22.23 2.59 5.38
N LYS A 212 -21.02 3.07 5.11
CA LYS A 212 -20.69 3.89 3.95
C LYS A 212 -19.99 3.03 2.91
N GLU A 213 -20.76 2.42 2.02
CA GLU A 213 -20.29 1.61 0.91
C GLU A 213 -19.34 2.39 -0.02
N PRO A 214 -18.35 1.74 -0.66
CA PRO A 214 -17.59 2.38 -1.71
C PRO A 214 -18.49 2.95 -2.82
N GLN A 215 -18.14 4.11 -3.38
CA GLN A 215 -18.90 4.77 -4.47
C GLN A 215 -17.98 5.17 -5.63
N ASN A 216 -18.40 4.92 -6.87
CA ASN A 216 -17.60 5.26 -8.05
C ASN A 216 -16.15 4.74 -7.96
N VAL A 217 -16.01 3.45 -7.64
CA VAL A 217 -14.72 2.75 -7.62
C VAL A 217 -14.61 1.89 -8.87
N ARG A 218 -13.52 2.05 -9.61
CA ARG A 218 -13.21 1.24 -10.79
C ARG A 218 -12.07 0.27 -10.46
N PHE A 219 -12.30 -1.03 -10.63
CA PHE A 219 -11.27 -2.07 -10.53
C PHE A 219 -11.09 -2.70 -11.91
N ALA A 220 -10.11 -2.21 -12.68
CA ALA A 220 -10.00 -2.50 -14.10
C ALA A 220 -8.64 -3.04 -14.56
N HIS A 221 -8.63 -3.98 -15.51
CA HIS A 221 -7.41 -4.50 -16.13
C HIS A 221 -6.37 -5.05 -15.15
N ASN A 222 -6.80 -5.47 -13.95
CA ASN A 222 -5.91 -6.07 -12.97
C ASN A 222 -5.68 -7.54 -13.33
N ARG A 223 -4.49 -8.05 -12.98
CA ARG A 223 -4.07 -9.44 -13.24
C ARG A 223 -3.95 -10.19 -11.92
N ILE A 224 -4.65 -11.32 -11.79
CA ILE A 224 -4.61 -12.17 -10.60
C ILE A 224 -4.14 -13.55 -11.01
N TYR A 225 -2.95 -13.95 -10.57
CA TYR A 225 -2.37 -15.24 -10.90
C TYR A 225 -2.08 -16.04 -9.63
N SER A 226 -2.92 -17.02 -9.36
CA SER A 226 -2.78 -17.96 -8.25
C SER A 226 -3.17 -19.37 -8.70
N PRO A 227 -2.41 -20.01 -9.61
CA PRO A 227 -2.80 -21.27 -10.26
C PRO A 227 -2.90 -22.45 -9.29
N ASN A 228 -2.39 -22.32 -8.06
CA ASN A 228 -2.41 -23.36 -7.05
C ASN A 228 -3.52 -23.18 -6.00
N THR A 229 -4.29 -22.08 -6.06
CA THR A 229 -5.36 -21.79 -5.09
C THR A 229 -6.72 -21.65 -5.78
N PHE A 230 -7.79 -21.85 -5.02
CA PHE A 230 -9.12 -21.41 -5.45
C PHE A 230 -9.18 -19.87 -5.57
N PRO A 231 -10.21 -19.30 -6.22
CA PRO A 231 -10.38 -17.86 -6.30
C PRO A 231 -10.22 -17.20 -4.92
N ASN A 232 -9.26 -16.29 -4.82
CA ASN A 232 -8.83 -15.61 -3.59
C ASN A 232 -9.43 -14.20 -3.47
N ILE A 233 -10.51 -13.92 -4.21
CA ILE A 233 -11.21 -12.65 -4.18
C ILE A 233 -12.39 -12.77 -3.22
N LYS A 234 -12.31 -12.05 -2.11
CA LYS A 234 -13.30 -12.10 -1.04
C LYS A 234 -14.15 -10.83 -1.05
N ILE A 235 -15.46 -11.01 -1.21
CA ILE A 235 -16.46 -9.95 -1.00
C ILE A 235 -16.99 -10.10 0.42
N ASN A 236 -16.49 -9.30 1.36
CA ASN A 236 -16.94 -9.31 2.75
C ASN A 236 -18.32 -8.67 2.91
N ASN A 237 -18.62 -7.64 2.12
CA ASN A 237 -19.91 -6.97 2.12
C ASN A 237 -20.40 -6.80 0.67
N PRO A 238 -21.47 -7.51 0.24
CA PRO A 238 -22.02 -7.36 -1.11
C PRO A 238 -22.55 -5.96 -1.44
N ALA A 239 -22.78 -5.11 -0.44
CA ALA A 239 -23.23 -3.73 -0.65
C ALA A 239 -22.22 -2.87 -1.43
N ILE A 240 -21.00 -3.36 -1.68
CA ILE A 240 -20.03 -2.67 -2.55
C ILE A 240 -20.45 -2.63 -4.03
N PHE A 241 -21.26 -3.58 -4.51
CA PHE A 241 -21.48 -3.79 -5.95
C PHE A 241 -22.11 -2.58 -6.67
N PRO A 242 -23.08 -1.84 -6.09
CA PRO A 242 -23.62 -0.64 -6.73
C PRO A 242 -22.58 0.46 -6.97
N GLY A 243 -21.55 0.57 -6.13
CA GLY A 243 -20.53 1.61 -6.22
C GLY A 243 -19.15 1.13 -6.68
N THR A 244 -18.98 -0.16 -6.96
CA THR A 244 -17.72 -0.76 -7.41
C THR A 244 -17.92 -1.50 -8.72
N THR A 245 -17.26 -1.02 -9.78
CA THR A 245 -17.32 -1.64 -11.11
C THR A 245 -16.03 -2.39 -11.40
N PHE A 246 -16.16 -3.66 -11.76
CA PHE A 246 -15.06 -4.51 -12.20
C PHE A 246 -15.05 -4.58 -13.73
N VAL A 247 -13.91 -4.30 -14.37
CA VAL A 247 -13.80 -4.21 -15.84
C VAL A 247 -12.56 -4.96 -16.33
N ASP A 248 -12.73 -5.93 -17.23
CA ASP A 248 -11.64 -6.60 -17.96
C ASP A 248 -10.46 -7.06 -17.09
N ASN A 249 -10.75 -7.56 -15.89
CA ASN A 249 -9.74 -8.16 -15.02
C ASN A 249 -9.44 -9.58 -15.50
N LEU A 250 -8.17 -9.94 -15.50
CA LEU A 250 -7.69 -11.23 -15.96
C LEU A 250 -7.26 -12.07 -14.77
N CYS A 251 -7.71 -13.32 -14.71
CA CYS A 251 -7.40 -14.19 -13.58
C CYS A 251 -7.04 -15.61 -14.01
N GLN A 252 -6.22 -16.27 -13.19
CA GLN A 252 -5.92 -17.69 -13.31
C GLN A 252 -5.86 -18.31 -11.92
N PHE A 253 -6.75 -19.27 -11.69
CA PHE A 253 -6.86 -20.02 -10.44
C PHE A 253 -6.75 -21.53 -10.69
N LYS A 254 -6.65 -22.32 -9.62
CA LYS A 254 -6.63 -23.79 -9.68
C LYS A 254 -7.83 -24.38 -10.41
N SER A 255 -9.01 -23.78 -10.25
CA SER A 255 -10.25 -24.22 -10.92
C SER A 255 -10.24 -23.95 -12.43
N LYS A 256 -9.35 -23.07 -12.92
CA LYS A 256 -9.39 -22.51 -14.29
C LYS A 256 -10.70 -21.79 -14.63
N GLU A 257 -11.44 -21.39 -13.60
CA GLU A 257 -12.67 -20.62 -13.71
C GLU A 257 -12.47 -19.23 -13.09
N SER A 258 -13.14 -18.23 -13.64
CA SER A 258 -13.23 -16.90 -13.05
C SER A 258 -14.18 -16.91 -11.85
N PRO A 259 -14.02 -16.01 -10.87
CA PRO A 259 -15.02 -15.83 -9.81
C PRO A 259 -16.37 -15.45 -10.41
N ALA A 260 -17.45 -15.74 -9.67
CA ALA A 260 -18.82 -15.33 -10.01
C ALA A 260 -19.05 -13.81 -9.79
N ILE A 261 -18.15 -12.99 -10.33
CA ILE A 261 -18.14 -11.53 -10.27
C ILE A 261 -17.97 -11.05 -11.71
N LYS A 262 -18.94 -10.27 -12.22
CA LYS A 262 -18.87 -9.71 -13.57
C LYS A 262 -17.59 -8.86 -13.70
N GLY A 263 -16.92 -8.92 -14.84
CA GLY A 263 -15.69 -8.15 -15.10
C GLY A 263 -14.40 -8.89 -14.80
N PHE A 264 -14.47 -10.19 -14.49
CA PHE A 264 -13.33 -11.10 -14.46
C PHE A 264 -13.40 -12.10 -15.61
N GLN A 265 -12.25 -12.37 -16.23
CA GLN A 265 -12.10 -13.37 -17.28
C GLN A 265 -10.98 -14.34 -16.89
N SER A 266 -11.20 -15.63 -17.10
CA SER A 266 -10.15 -16.62 -16.89
C SER A 266 -9.24 -16.70 -18.11
N ILE A 267 -7.92 -16.67 -17.89
CA ILE A 267 -6.91 -16.86 -18.93
C ILE A 267 -5.78 -17.76 -18.44
N THR A 268 -4.90 -18.17 -19.35
CA THR A 268 -3.62 -18.80 -19.00
C THR A 268 -2.50 -17.79 -19.18
N PHE A 269 -1.87 -17.38 -18.08
CA PHE A 269 -0.71 -16.51 -18.08
C PHE A 269 0.57 -17.30 -18.41
N ASN A 270 1.50 -16.63 -19.08
CA ASN A 270 2.89 -17.05 -19.06
C ASN A 270 3.50 -16.68 -17.69
N LYS A 271 3.93 -17.70 -16.94
CA LYS A 271 4.48 -17.55 -15.58
C LYS A 271 5.69 -16.61 -15.53
N GLU A 272 6.60 -16.71 -16.49
CA GLU A 272 7.81 -15.89 -16.54
C GLU A 272 7.47 -14.42 -16.82
N GLN A 273 6.54 -14.17 -17.74
CA GLN A 273 6.10 -12.81 -18.09
C GLN A 273 5.33 -12.12 -16.96
N ILE A 274 4.46 -12.84 -16.24
CA ILE A 274 3.74 -12.22 -15.13
C ILE A 274 4.68 -11.92 -13.97
N LYS A 275 5.59 -12.85 -13.64
CA LYS A 275 6.56 -12.65 -12.55
C LYS A 275 7.65 -11.63 -12.91
N ALA A 276 7.95 -11.43 -14.19
CA ALA A 276 8.91 -10.43 -14.65
C ALA A 276 8.60 -9.01 -14.18
N GLN A 277 7.34 -8.68 -13.88
CA GLN A 277 6.95 -7.36 -13.39
C GLN A 277 7.57 -7.00 -12.04
N ARG A 278 7.98 -7.98 -11.22
CA ARG A 278 8.71 -7.68 -9.98
C ARG A 278 9.99 -6.87 -10.22
N ARG A 279 10.54 -6.92 -11.43
CA ARG A 279 11.74 -6.15 -11.84
C ARG A 279 11.50 -4.65 -12.01
N GLN A 280 10.26 -4.18 -11.91
CA GLN A 280 9.97 -2.74 -11.84
C GLN A 280 10.35 -2.12 -10.47
N ALA A 281 10.67 -2.96 -9.47
CA ALA A 281 11.19 -2.51 -8.19
C ALA A 281 12.46 -1.71 -8.37
N VAL A 282 12.67 -0.72 -7.49
CA VAL A 282 13.97 -0.04 -7.37
C VAL A 282 15.10 -1.05 -7.15
N SER A 283 16.24 -0.81 -7.79
CA SER A 283 17.44 -1.63 -7.63
C SER A 283 18.05 -1.40 -6.23
N PRO A 284 18.39 -2.45 -5.46
CA PRO A 284 19.09 -2.29 -4.20
C PRO A 284 20.43 -1.55 -4.31
N ALA A 285 21.09 -1.63 -5.47
CA ALA A 285 22.35 -0.92 -5.72
C ALA A 285 22.18 0.60 -5.87
N ASP A 286 20.96 1.08 -6.13
CA ASP A 286 20.65 2.51 -6.26
C ASP A 286 20.18 3.12 -4.94
N CYS A 287 20.00 2.31 -3.88
CA CYS A 287 19.51 2.78 -2.58
C CYS A 287 20.58 2.76 -1.51
N GLY A 288 20.39 3.59 -0.49
CA GLY A 288 21.18 3.53 0.73
C GLY A 288 22.54 4.20 0.62
N THR A 289 23.41 3.92 1.59
CA THR A 289 24.78 4.42 1.60
C THR A 289 25.76 3.42 0.98
N THR A 290 26.82 3.96 0.37
CA THR A 290 27.89 3.14 -0.24
C THR A 290 29.00 2.76 0.73
N TRP A 291 28.92 3.21 1.99
CA TRP A 291 30.02 3.13 2.96
C TRP A 291 29.65 2.40 4.25
N HIS A 292 28.36 2.14 4.51
CA HIS A 292 27.93 1.43 5.71
C HIS A 292 27.96 -0.09 5.51
N SER A 293 28.90 -0.78 6.17
CA SER A 293 29.17 -2.20 5.92
C SER A 293 28.00 -3.15 6.20
N THR A 294 27.18 -2.88 7.23
CA THR A 294 26.00 -3.71 7.53
C THR A 294 24.97 -3.62 6.41
N GLU A 295 24.71 -2.40 5.94
CA GLU A 295 23.81 -2.15 4.81
C GLU A 295 24.33 -2.79 3.52
N LEU A 296 25.62 -2.68 3.22
CA LEU A 296 26.20 -3.31 2.02
C LEU A 296 25.94 -4.82 1.96
N ASN A 297 26.06 -5.52 3.10
CA ASN A 297 25.73 -6.94 3.17
C ASN A 297 24.23 -7.22 2.93
N GLU A 298 23.34 -6.35 3.41
CA GLU A 298 21.90 -6.46 3.16
C GLU A 298 21.57 -6.18 1.68
N ILE A 299 22.21 -5.19 1.06
CA ILE A 299 22.10 -4.86 -0.36
C ILE A 299 22.55 -6.03 -1.23
N ASP A 300 23.71 -6.63 -0.94
CA ASP A 300 24.22 -7.80 -1.69
C ASP A 300 23.24 -8.97 -1.61
N THR A 301 22.70 -9.22 -0.41
CA THR A 301 21.69 -10.26 -0.18
C THR A 301 20.42 -9.98 -0.99
N LEU A 302 19.86 -8.77 -0.87
CA LEU A 302 18.65 -8.36 -1.59
C LEU A 302 18.84 -8.41 -3.11
N THR A 303 20.00 -7.98 -3.60
CA THR A 303 20.34 -8.01 -5.03
C THR A 303 20.31 -9.44 -5.56
N GLY A 304 20.92 -10.39 -4.85
CA GLY A 304 20.89 -11.81 -5.21
C GLY A 304 19.48 -12.40 -5.18
N LEU A 305 18.63 -11.96 -4.24
CA LEU A 305 17.24 -12.42 -4.11
C LEU A 305 16.30 -11.86 -5.19
N MET A 306 16.58 -10.65 -5.70
CA MET A 306 15.78 -10.02 -6.75
C MET A 306 16.07 -10.54 -8.17
N GLN A 307 17.21 -11.21 -8.37
CA GLN A 307 17.58 -11.82 -9.65
C GLN A 307 16.92 -13.19 -9.90
N GLN A 308 16.31 -13.80 -8.88
CA GLN A 308 15.61 -15.10 -8.94
C GLN A 308 14.12 -14.93 -9.22
#